data_AF-A0A6F9BNM8-F1
#
_entry.id   AF-A0A6F9BNM8-F1
#
_cell.length_a   1.000
_cell.length_b   1.000
_cell.length_c   1.000
_cell.angle_alpha   90.00
_cell.angle_beta   90.00
_cell.angle_gamma   90.00
#
_symmetry.space_group_name_H-M   'P 1'
#
loop_
_entity.id
_entity.type
_entity.pdbx_description
1 polymer ?
#
loop_
_entity_poly.entity_id
_entity_poly.type
_entity_poly.pdbx_seq_one_letter_code
_entity_poly.pdbx_strand_id
1 'polypeptide(L)'
;MEKMSSLGLRPMLAVPIEEDLGESTGERRYDDNLASMLECVSMSHRNAWSKDPMMQLKITALLSPELCPISFPGLQESENTHFLCGLQRLNKVGEASANKVRVLVDAEYTYMNPALSLVTMAMMKKFNQDGESRSLLLEDVRLSISESFCLGVKLVRGAYMDKERKLANNEGWSEPVHESWEHTNDSYNGSLDILLELISQDPERYRIIVATHNEESGYSVYKSVPYGSVDDTLPYLVRRAQENRTVLQGIRKERDLLRQELHRRLWQGLRQGR
;
A
#
# COMPACT_ATOMS: atom_id res chain seq x y z
N MET A 1 -3.00 6.48 -20.13
CA MET A 1 -1.72 5.80 -19.84
C MET A 1 -0.57 6.43 -20.62
N GLU A 2 -0.54 6.36 -21.96
CA GLU A 2 0.51 7.00 -22.78
C GLU A 2 0.78 8.47 -22.44
N LYS A 3 -0.27 9.30 -22.29
CA LYS A 3 -0.17 10.71 -21.89
C LYS A 3 0.51 10.93 -20.52
N MET A 4 0.47 9.94 -19.63
CA MET A 4 1.17 9.98 -18.34
C MET A 4 2.64 9.62 -18.55
N SER A 5 2.90 8.56 -19.32
CA SER A 5 4.25 8.13 -19.71
C SER A 5 5.03 9.24 -20.44
N SER A 6 4.37 10.01 -21.32
CA SER A 6 4.99 11.17 -22.00
C SER A 6 5.32 12.34 -21.09
N LEU A 7 4.76 12.37 -19.87
CA LEU A 7 5.06 13.34 -18.82
C LEU A 7 6.06 12.78 -17.77
N GLY A 8 6.67 11.62 -18.04
CA GLY A 8 7.59 10.95 -17.12
C GLY A 8 6.93 10.14 -16.00
N LEU A 9 5.59 10.17 -15.90
CA LEU A 9 4.83 9.41 -14.90
C LEU A 9 4.64 7.96 -15.36
N ARG A 10 5.01 7.01 -14.50
CA ARG A 10 4.87 5.57 -14.78
C ARG A 10 3.50 5.09 -14.27
N PRO A 11 2.57 4.63 -15.12
CA PRO A 11 1.32 4.07 -14.64
C PRO A 11 1.56 2.72 -13.95
N MET A 12 0.90 2.50 -12.82
CA MET A 12 0.90 1.24 -12.07
C MET A 12 -0.55 0.81 -11.87
N LEU A 13 -0.93 -0.34 -12.42
CA LEU A 13 -2.30 -0.86 -12.24
C LEU A 13 -2.45 -1.42 -10.83
N ALA A 14 -3.53 -1.05 -10.14
CA ALA A 14 -3.85 -1.54 -8.81
C ALA A 14 -5.21 -2.23 -8.84
N VAL A 15 -5.28 -3.50 -8.46
CA VAL A 15 -6.56 -4.19 -8.26
C VAL A 15 -7.08 -3.77 -6.88
N PRO A 16 -8.18 -2.99 -6.78
CA PRO A 16 -8.60 -2.36 -5.54
C PRO A 16 -9.48 -3.25 -4.65
N ILE A 17 -9.72 -4.50 -5.09
CA ILE A 17 -10.50 -5.52 -4.37
C ILE A 17 -9.81 -5.80 -3.03
N GLU A 18 -10.64 -5.95 -2.00
CA GLU A 18 -10.33 -6.40 -0.64
C GLU A 18 -11.58 -7.14 -0.13
N GLU A 19 -11.42 -8.02 0.83
CA GLU A 19 -12.55 -8.71 1.48
C GLU A 19 -12.46 -8.39 3.00
N ASP A 20 -13.56 -7.90 3.61
CA ASP A 20 -13.63 -7.49 5.03
C ASP A 20 -14.09 -8.66 5.92
N LEU A 21 -13.73 -8.67 7.22
CA LEU A 21 -14.15 -9.72 8.16
C LEU A 21 -15.68 -9.88 8.22
N GLY A 22 -16.15 -11.13 8.12
CA GLY A 22 -17.56 -11.50 8.15
C GLY A 22 -18.25 -11.49 6.78
N GLU A 23 -17.60 -11.03 5.72
CA GLU A 23 -18.11 -11.08 4.35
C GLU A 23 -17.74 -12.42 3.68
N SER A 24 -18.48 -13.48 4.01
CA SER A 24 -18.24 -14.82 3.42
C SER A 24 -18.69 -14.88 1.95
N THR A 25 -17.75 -14.61 1.05
CA THR A 25 -17.98 -14.60 -0.42
C THR A 25 -17.64 -15.93 -1.13
N GLY A 26 -16.89 -16.82 -0.46
CA GLY A 26 -16.59 -18.19 -0.89
C GLY A 26 -15.55 -18.32 -2.02
N GLU A 27 -15.01 -19.53 -2.22
CA GLU A 27 -13.85 -19.80 -3.12
C GLU A 27 -13.97 -19.20 -4.52
N ARG A 28 -15.18 -19.16 -5.08
CA ARG A 28 -15.42 -18.63 -6.41
C ARG A 28 -15.07 -17.15 -6.53
N ARG A 29 -15.35 -16.34 -5.51
CA ARG A 29 -14.98 -14.91 -5.49
C ARG A 29 -13.47 -14.75 -5.58
N TYR A 30 -12.72 -15.53 -4.80
CA TYR A 30 -11.25 -15.51 -4.83
C TYR A 30 -10.67 -15.98 -6.17
N ASP A 31 -11.33 -16.89 -6.89
CA ASP A 31 -10.93 -17.31 -8.24
C ASP A 31 -11.23 -16.24 -9.31
N ASP A 32 -12.36 -15.53 -9.21
CA ASP A 32 -12.71 -14.39 -10.06
C ASP A 32 -11.77 -13.19 -9.78
N ASN A 33 -11.41 -12.97 -8.51
CA ASN A 33 -10.40 -12.00 -8.08
C ASN A 33 -9.01 -12.34 -8.66
N LEU A 34 -8.60 -13.61 -8.62
CA LEU A 34 -7.36 -14.09 -9.25
C LEU A 34 -7.35 -13.83 -10.76
N ALA A 35 -8.46 -14.09 -11.48
CA ALA A 35 -8.54 -13.82 -12.91
C ALA A 35 -8.30 -12.33 -13.22
N SER A 36 -8.87 -11.44 -12.40
CA SER A 36 -8.67 -9.99 -12.49
C SER A 36 -7.21 -9.58 -12.26
N MET A 37 -6.52 -10.23 -11.31
CA MET A 37 -5.09 -10.00 -11.05
C MET A 37 -4.20 -10.53 -12.19
N LEU A 38 -4.49 -11.71 -12.75
CA LEU A 38 -3.72 -12.25 -13.87
C LEU A 38 -3.85 -11.40 -15.14
N GLU A 39 -5.04 -10.84 -15.41
CA GLU A 39 -5.19 -9.88 -16.51
C GLU A 39 -4.45 -8.57 -16.21
N CYS A 40 -4.44 -8.11 -14.95
CA CYS A 40 -3.64 -6.96 -14.52
C CYS A 40 -2.12 -7.17 -14.77
N VAL A 41 -1.58 -8.37 -14.51
CA VAL A 41 -0.20 -8.75 -14.88
C VAL A 41 -0.01 -8.69 -16.40
N SER A 42 -0.91 -9.33 -17.15
CA SER A 42 -0.91 -9.39 -18.63
C SER A 42 -0.87 -7.98 -19.26
N MET A 43 -1.77 -7.09 -18.84
CA MET A 43 -1.84 -5.70 -19.29
C MET A 43 -0.60 -4.90 -18.88
N SER A 44 -0.14 -5.05 -17.64
CA SER A 44 1.04 -4.33 -17.14
C SER A 44 2.30 -4.66 -17.92
N HIS A 45 2.46 -5.93 -18.33
CA HIS A 45 3.59 -6.39 -19.14
C HIS A 45 3.48 -5.97 -20.61
N ARG A 46 2.33 -6.22 -21.26
CA ARG A 46 2.17 -6.07 -22.73
C ARG A 46 2.24 -4.62 -23.22
N ASN A 47 1.75 -3.67 -22.43
CA ASN A 47 1.44 -2.33 -22.94
C ASN A 47 2.65 -1.37 -23.02
N ALA A 48 3.86 -1.80 -22.67
CA ALA A 48 5.15 -1.07 -22.80
C ALA A 48 5.23 0.37 -22.23
N TRP A 49 4.18 0.83 -21.55
CA TRP A 49 4.00 2.19 -21.02
C TRP A 49 4.92 2.57 -19.85
N SER A 50 5.70 1.61 -19.36
CA SER A 50 6.77 1.77 -18.39
C SER A 50 7.91 0.83 -18.77
N LYS A 51 9.16 1.30 -18.68
CA LYS A 51 10.36 0.45 -18.77
C LYS A 51 10.44 -0.56 -17.61
N ASP A 52 9.73 -0.25 -16.53
CA ASP A 52 9.65 -1.02 -15.30
C ASP A 52 8.16 -1.20 -14.95
N PRO A 53 7.48 -2.22 -15.50
CA PRO A 53 6.06 -2.45 -15.25
C PRO A 53 5.83 -2.94 -13.82
N MET A 54 4.79 -2.39 -13.19
CA MET A 54 4.43 -2.68 -11.81
C MET A 54 2.92 -2.84 -11.67
N MET A 55 2.48 -3.69 -10.75
CA MET A 55 1.10 -3.77 -10.29
C MET A 55 0.99 -3.85 -8.77
N GLN A 56 -0.22 -3.63 -8.25
CA GLN A 56 -0.53 -3.65 -6.83
C GLN A 56 -1.78 -4.52 -6.56
N LEU A 57 -1.74 -5.31 -5.49
CA LEU A 57 -2.83 -6.16 -5.01
C LEU A 57 -2.95 -6.12 -3.48
N LYS A 58 -4.01 -6.74 -2.95
CA LYS A 58 -4.23 -7.05 -1.54
C LYS A 58 -4.27 -8.56 -1.34
N ILE A 59 -3.85 -9.03 -0.17
CA ILE A 59 -3.88 -10.47 0.14
C ILE A 59 -5.30 -10.90 0.47
N THR A 60 -6.10 -10.06 1.15
CA THR A 60 -7.51 -10.37 1.45
C THR A 60 -8.35 -10.66 0.20
N ALA A 61 -7.97 -10.13 -0.96
CA ALA A 61 -8.63 -10.43 -2.23
C ALA A 61 -8.36 -11.86 -2.76
N LEU A 62 -7.42 -12.62 -2.19
CA LEU A 62 -7.07 -14.00 -2.57
C LEU A 62 -7.18 -15.02 -1.42
N LEU A 63 -7.34 -14.53 -0.19
CA LEU A 63 -7.31 -15.29 1.06
C LEU A 63 -8.29 -14.66 2.06
N SER A 64 -9.05 -15.48 2.81
CA SER A 64 -9.96 -14.99 3.86
C SER A 64 -9.27 -14.11 4.91
N PRO A 65 -9.89 -12.96 5.27
CA PRO A 65 -9.43 -12.13 6.38
C PRO A 65 -9.56 -12.83 7.74
N GLU A 66 -10.49 -13.80 7.89
CA GLU A 66 -10.67 -14.60 9.12
C GLU A 66 -9.46 -15.50 9.43
N LEU A 67 -8.61 -15.78 8.45
CA LEU A 67 -7.36 -16.56 8.62
C LEU A 67 -6.16 -15.70 9.06
N CYS A 68 -6.33 -14.38 9.13
CA CYS A 68 -5.27 -13.42 9.46
C CYS A 68 -5.11 -13.01 10.94
N PRO A 69 -6.08 -13.20 11.89
CA PRO A 69 -5.86 -12.88 13.29
C PRO A 69 -4.82 -13.81 13.95
N ILE A 70 -3.84 -13.25 14.66
CA ILE A 70 -2.89 -14.08 15.42
C ILE A 70 -3.55 -14.60 16.70
N SER A 71 -4.13 -15.79 16.60
CA SER A 71 -4.26 -16.74 17.71
C SER A 71 -4.19 -18.14 17.12
N PHE A 72 -3.19 -18.93 17.52
CA PHE A 72 -2.97 -20.29 16.98
C PHE A 72 -3.27 -21.38 18.02
N PRO A 73 -4.56 -21.72 18.28
CA PRO A 73 -4.96 -23.03 18.77
C PRO A 73 -5.02 -24.07 17.63
N GLY A 74 -4.19 -23.91 16.59
CA GLY A 74 -4.29 -24.61 15.31
C GLY A 74 -5.42 -24.07 14.42
N LEU A 75 -5.20 -24.09 13.10
CA LEU A 75 -6.27 -23.87 12.13
C LEU A 75 -7.11 -25.16 11.99
N GLN A 76 -8.42 -25.02 11.79
CA GLN A 76 -9.33 -26.10 11.42
C GLN A 76 -8.97 -26.66 10.02
N GLU A 77 -9.51 -27.83 9.67
CA GLU A 77 -9.22 -28.45 8.35
C GLU A 77 -9.76 -27.60 7.18
N SER A 78 -10.93 -26.99 7.34
CA SER A 78 -11.50 -26.01 6.40
C SER A 78 -10.62 -24.76 6.26
N GLU A 79 -10.17 -24.21 7.39
CA GLU A 79 -9.31 -23.03 7.47
C GLU A 79 -7.95 -23.29 6.80
N ASN A 80 -7.31 -24.43 7.09
CA ASN A 80 -6.08 -24.87 6.42
C ASN A 80 -6.29 -25.05 4.91
N THR A 81 -7.41 -25.68 4.50
CA THR A 81 -7.72 -25.89 3.09
C THR A 81 -7.83 -24.56 2.36
N HIS A 82 -8.54 -23.59 2.93
CA HIS A 82 -8.69 -22.27 2.34
C HIS A 82 -7.37 -21.47 2.35
N PHE A 83 -6.58 -21.55 3.42
CA PHE A 83 -5.24 -20.96 3.48
C PHE A 83 -4.33 -21.50 2.36
N LEU A 84 -4.34 -22.82 2.15
CA LEU A 84 -3.59 -23.46 1.06
C LEU A 84 -4.09 -23.03 -0.32
N CYS A 85 -5.41 -22.88 -0.53
CA CYS A 85 -5.97 -22.31 -1.76
C CYS A 85 -5.47 -20.87 -1.98
N GLY A 86 -5.49 -20.01 -0.95
CA GLY A 86 -4.98 -18.64 -1.02
C GLY A 86 -3.50 -18.58 -1.38
N LEU A 87 -2.66 -19.42 -0.76
CA LEU A 87 -1.25 -19.56 -1.12
C LEU A 87 -1.05 -20.03 -2.57
N GLN A 88 -1.88 -20.96 -3.08
CA GLN A 88 -1.84 -21.38 -4.48
C GLN A 88 -2.24 -20.24 -5.44
N ARG A 89 -3.22 -19.41 -5.08
CA ARG A 89 -3.62 -18.22 -5.87
C ARG A 89 -2.49 -17.19 -5.93
N LEU A 90 -1.92 -16.84 -4.77
CA LEU A 90 -0.75 -15.96 -4.68
C LEU A 90 0.43 -16.50 -5.50
N ASN A 91 0.70 -17.81 -5.40
CA ASN A 91 1.75 -18.46 -6.17
C ASN A 91 1.57 -18.30 -7.69
N LYS A 92 0.34 -18.48 -8.21
CA LYS A 92 0.03 -18.26 -9.63
C LYS A 92 0.30 -16.82 -10.07
N VAL A 93 0.00 -15.83 -9.22
CA VAL A 93 0.33 -14.41 -9.49
C VAL A 93 1.85 -14.21 -9.53
N GLY A 94 2.60 -14.80 -8.59
CA GLY A 94 4.06 -14.77 -8.58
C GLY A 94 4.68 -15.38 -9.84
N GLU A 95 4.25 -16.58 -10.23
CA GLU A 95 4.72 -17.29 -11.44
C GLU A 95 4.37 -16.54 -12.73
N ALA A 96 3.18 -15.93 -12.80
CA ALA A 96 2.79 -15.10 -13.94
C ALA A 96 3.66 -13.83 -14.06
N SER A 97 4.02 -13.23 -12.92
CA SER A 97 4.72 -11.94 -12.83
C SER A 97 6.24 -12.04 -12.88
N ALA A 98 6.82 -13.19 -12.51
CA ALA A 98 8.26 -13.42 -12.44
C ALA A 98 8.99 -12.95 -13.71
N ASN A 99 10.02 -12.12 -13.52
CA ASN A 99 10.84 -11.48 -14.56
C ASN A 99 10.07 -10.64 -15.59
N LYS A 100 8.79 -10.28 -15.33
CA LYS A 100 7.90 -9.57 -16.27
C LYS A 100 7.24 -8.33 -15.69
N VAL A 101 6.80 -8.38 -14.42
CA VAL A 101 6.07 -7.32 -13.71
C VAL A 101 6.45 -7.40 -12.24
N ARG A 102 6.70 -6.26 -11.59
CA ARG A 102 6.90 -6.23 -10.13
C ARG A 102 5.55 -6.14 -9.44
N VAL A 103 5.29 -7.02 -8.48
CA VAL A 103 4.05 -7.04 -7.70
C VAL A 103 4.28 -6.36 -6.36
N LEU A 104 3.40 -5.43 -6.00
CA LEU A 104 3.31 -4.84 -4.67
C LEU A 104 2.12 -5.43 -3.92
N VAL A 105 2.34 -5.81 -2.67
CA VAL A 105 1.28 -6.08 -1.70
C VAL A 105 0.97 -4.79 -0.94
N ASP A 106 -0.30 -4.43 -0.85
CA ASP A 106 -0.77 -3.37 0.05
C ASP A 106 -0.78 -3.85 1.50
N ALA A 107 -0.40 -2.96 2.43
CA ALA A 107 -0.76 -3.11 3.83
C ALA A 107 -2.27 -2.87 4.01
N GLU A 108 -2.89 -3.66 4.87
CA GLU A 108 -4.34 -3.67 5.12
C GLU A 108 -4.57 -3.29 6.60
N TYR A 109 -5.53 -3.93 7.29
CA TYR A 109 -5.79 -3.66 8.71
C TYR A 109 -4.64 -4.14 9.60
N THR A 110 -4.35 -3.38 10.66
CA THR A 110 -3.23 -3.60 11.58
C THR A 110 -3.26 -4.96 12.26
N TYR A 111 -4.45 -5.50 12.56
CA TYR A 111 -4.59 -6.84 13.14
C TYR A 111 -4.31 -7.98 12.15
N MET A 112 -4.42 -7.75 10.84
CA MET A 112 -4.07 -8.74 9.81
C MET A 112 -2.60 -8.64 9.40
N ASN A 113 -2.03 -7.42 9.41
CA ASN A 113 -0.72 -7.13 8.86
C ASN A 113 0.40 -8.11 9.27
N PRO A 114 0.48 -8.64 10.50
CA PRO A 114 1.47 -9.68 10.82
C PRO A 114 1.37 -10.96 9.98
N ALA A 115 0.15 -11.48 9.74
CA ALA A 115 -0.05 -12.63 8.87
C ALA A 115 0.22 -12.28 7.40
N LEU A 116 -0.20 -11.08 6.96
CA LEU A 116 0.04 -10.59 5.61
C LEU A 116 1.54 -10.41 5.33
N SER A 117 2.32 -9.90 6.29
CA SER A 117 3.77 -9.80 6.21
C SER A 117 4.42 -11.17 6.05
N LEU A 118 4.09 -12.15 6.90
CA LEU A 118 4.64 -13.51 6.80
C LEU A 118 4.39 -14.15 5.42
N VAL A 119 3.16 -14.02 4.89
CA VAL A 119 2.82 -14.51 3.55
C VAL A 119 3.58 -13.74 2.46
N THR A 120 3.66 -12.41 2.56
CA THR A 120 4.40 -11.56 1.60
C THR A 120 5.90 -11.90 1.59
N MET A 121 6.48 -12.19 2.76
CA MET A 121 7.88 -12.58 2.89
C MET A 121 8.17 -13.98 2.34
N ALA A 122 7.27 -14.94 2.57
CA ALA A 122 7.38 -16.26 1.93
C ALA A 122 7.35 -16.16 0.40
N MET A 123 6.51 -15.26 -0.14
CA MET A 123 6.47 -14.94 -1.56
C MET A 123 7.77 -14.25 -2.04
N MET A 124 8.28 -13.25 -1.31
CA MET A 124 9.57 -12.62 -1.63
C MET A 124 10.73 -13.63 -1.61
N LYS A 125 10.81 -14.51 -0.62
CA LYS A 125 11.80 -15.60 -0.58
C LYS A 125 11.72 -16.52 -1.81
N LYS A 126 10.49 -16.82 -2.28
CA LYS A 126 10.29 -17.69 -3.44
C LYS A 126 10.70 -17.02 -4.76
N PHE A 127 10.43 -15.72 -4.93
CA PHE A 127 10.53 -15.04 -6.24
C PHE A 127 11.67 -14.02 -6.37
N ASN A 128 12.30 -13.58 -5.27
CA ASN A 128 13.33 -12.53 -5.25
C ASN A 128 14.74 -13.08 -4.92
N GLN A 129 15.22 -14.10 -5.64
CA GLN A 129 16.40 -14.89 -5.24
C GLN A 129 17.79 -14.26 -5.49
N ASP A 130 17.88 -12.94 -5.69
CA ASP A 130 19.14 -12.23 -5.89
C ASP A 130 19.54 -11.39 -4.65
N GLY A 131 20.57 -11.83 -3.90
CA GLY A 131 21.33 -11.02 -2.91
C GLY A 131 21.36 -11.48 -1.43
N GLU A 132 22.41 -11.11 -0.67
CA GLU A 132 22.64 -11.32 0.80
C GLU A 132 22.80 -9.97 1.56
N SER A 133 22.53 -9.82 2.88
CA SER A 133 22.68 -8.48 3.53
C SER A 133 22.75 -8.34 5.06
N ARG A 134 22.81 -7.09 5.54
CA ARG A 134 22.63 -6.53 6.92
C ARG A 134 21.86 -5.19 6.74
N SER A 135 20.94 -4.69 7.59
CA SER A 135 20.65 -5.02 9.01
C SER A 135 19.20 -4.81 9.55
N LEU A 136 18.58 -3.61 9.46
CA LEU A 136 17.48 -3.14 10.35
C LEU A 136 16.50 -2.18 9.64
N LEU A 137 15.16 -2.13 9.85
CA LEU A 137 14.18 -2.94 9.08
C LEU A 137 14.04 -4.38 9.61
N LEU A 138 14.35 -4.50 10.91
CA LEU A 138 15.03 -5.63 11.58
C LEU A 138 14.51 -7.03 11.33
N GLU A 139 13.22 -7.27 11.23
CA GLU A 139 12.69 -8.64 11.11
C GLU A 139 12.53 -9.01 9.63
N ASP A 140 11.86 -8.16 8.85
CA ASP A 140 11.80 -8.27 7.39
C ASP A 140 13.21 -8.33 6.79
N VAL A 141 14.01 -7.33 7.17
CA VAL A 141 15.44 -7.32 7.56
C VAL A 141 16.15 -8.69 7.66
N ARG A 142 16.36 -9.11 8.91
CA ARG A 142 17.09 -10.32 9.33
C ARG A 142 16.57 -11.57 8.65
N LEU A 143 15.27 -11.68 8.39
CA LEU A 143 14.71 -12.84 7.71
C LEU A 143 15.02 -12.80 6.22
N SER A 144 14.97 -11.62 5.56
CA SER A 144 15.52 -11.47 4.20
C SER A 144 16.99 -11.84 4.12
N ILE A 145 17.72 -11.79 5.24
CA ILE A 145 19.15 -12.09 5.33
C ILE A 145 19.39 -13.57 5.61
N SER A 146 18.82 -14.11 6.68
CA SER A 146 18.95 -15.53 7.03
C SER A 146 18.40 -16.41 5.92
N GLU A 147 17.34 -15.95 5.26
CA GLU A 147 16.69 -16.63 4.14
C GLU A 147 17.15 -16.14 2.76
N SER A 148 18.12 -15.22 2.69
CA SER A 148 18.81 -14.76 1.47
C SER A 148 17.89 -14.37 0.30
N PHE A 149 17.07 -13.32 0.47
CA PHE A 149 16.24 -12.74 -0.59
C PHE A 149 16.26 -11.20 -0.65
N CYS A 150 15.97 -10.66 -1.83
CA CYS A 150 15.86 -9.22 -2.10
C CYS A 150 14.61 -8.63 -1.41
N LEU A 151 14.75 -7.60 -0.57
CA LEU A 151 13.60 -6.99 0.13
C LEU A 151 13.04 -5.78 -0.63
N GLY A 152 11.74 -5.83 -0.93
CA GLY A 152 10.96 -4.71 -1.46
C GLY A 152 10.01 -4.15 -0.40
N VAL A 153 10.06 -2.84 -0.13
CA VAL A 153 9.19 -2.17 0.86
C VAL A 153 8.39 -1.04 0.21
N LYS A 154 7.07 -1.05 0.42
CA LYS A 154 6.18 0.07 0.06
C LYS A 154 5.85 0.86 1.32
N LEU A 155 6.49 2.00 1.52
CA LEU A 155 6.32 2.83 2.71
C LEU A 155 5.07 3.73 2.55
N VAL A 156 4.12 3.59 3.49
CA VAL A 156 2.82 4.31 3.52
C VAL A 156 2.57 4.91 4.91
N ARG A 157 1.76 5.96 4.99
CA ARG A 157 1.28 6.52 6.29
C ARG A 157 0.00 5.83 6.82
N GLY A 158 -0.48 4.79 6.13
CA GLY A 158 -1.75 4.10 6.44
C GLY A 158 -2.97 4.70 5.73
N ALA A 159 -3.97 3.87 5.46
CA ALA A 159 -5.21 4.25 4.77
C ALA A 159 -6.51 3.87 5.52
N TYR A 160 -6.37 3.17 6.66
CA TYR A 160 -7.49 2.61 7.43
C TYR A 160 -7.67 3.26 8.82
N MET A 161 -6.84 4.25 9.18
CA MET A 161 -6.80 4.88 10.53
C MET A 161 -8.19 5.29 11.06
N ASP A 162 -9.03 5.92 10.24
CA ASP A 162 -10.39 6.32 10.60
C ASP A 162 -11.34 5.12 10.84
N LYS A 163 -11.16 4.00 10.14
CA LYS A 163 -11.90 2.74 10.38
C LYS A 163 -11.40 2.11 11.68
N GLU A 164 -10.07 2.05 11.87
CA GLU A 164 -9.45 1.38 13.01
C GLU A 164 -9.73 2.06 14.35
N ARG A 165 -9.68 3.40 14.42
CA ARG A 165 -10.11 4.10 15.64
C ARG A 165 -11.58 3.84 15.95
N LYS A 166 -12.48 3.85 14.95
CA LYS A 166 -13.89 3.53 15.18
C LYS A 166 -14.09 2.10 15.70
N LEU A 167 -13.36 1.13 15.12
CA LEU A 167 -13.39 -0.26 15.57
C LEU A 167 -12.89 -0.38 17.01
N ALA A 168 -11.72 0.18 17.33
CA ALA A 168 -11.16 0.15 18.69
C ALA A 168 -12.09 0.81 19.73
N ASN A 169 -12.71 1.95 19.40
CA ASN A 169 -13.68 2.62 20.28
C ASN A 169 -14.99 1.83 20.46
N ASN A 170 -15.43 1.08 19.44
CA ASN A 170 -16.62 0.22 19.54
C ASN A 170 -16.36 -1.05 20.38
N GLU A 171 -15.20 -1.69 20.17
CA GLU A 171 -14.82 -2.94 20.85
C GLU A 171 -14.14 -2.72 22.23
N GLY A 172 -13.84 -1.47 22.58
CA GLY A 172 -13.18 -1.10 23.84
C GLY A 172 -11.69 -1.45 23.89
N TRP A 173 -11.02 -1.54 22.74
CA TRP A 173 -9.61 -1.91 22.63
C TRP A 173 -8.71 -0.65 22.58
N SER A 174 -7.41 -0.83 22.84
CA SER A 174 -6.41 0.22 22.59
C SER A 174 -6.35 0.56 21.10
N GLU A 175 -6.37 1.84 20.75
CA GLU A 175 -6.26 2.27 19.35
C GLU A 175 -4.91 1.79 18.75
N PRO A 176 -4.90 1.06 17.62
CA PRO A 176 -3.68 0.46 17.07
C PRO A 176 -2.86 1.44 16.20
N VAL A 177 -3.25 2.71 16.17
CA VAL A 177 -2.67 3.76 15.31
C VAL A 177 -2.07 4.87 16.17
N HIS A 178 -1.07 5.56 15.63
CA HIS A 178 -0.43 6.69 16.31
C HIS A 178 -1.45 7.76 16.73
N GLU A 179 -1.24 8.32 17.92
CA GLU A 179 -2.14 9.28 18.57
C GLU A 179 -2.40 10.53 17.72
N SER A 180 -1.39 10.99 16.97
CA SER A 180 -1.41 12.21 16.17
C SER A 180 -0.85 11.99 14.75
N TRP A 181 -1.12 12.95 13.86
CA TRP A 181 -0.55 12.96 12.51
C TRP A 181 0.97 13.18 12.54
N GLU A 182 1.43 13.97 13.51
CA GLU A 182 2.84 14.26 13.77
C GLU A 182 3.60 12.97 14.13
N HIS A 183 3.11 12.18 15.09
CA HIS A 183 3.71 10.89 15.44
C HIS A 183 3.70 9.89 14.27
N THR A 184 2.65 9.91 13.44
CA THR A 184 2.61 9.12 12.19
C THR A 184 3.70 9.57 11.20
N ASN A 185 3.93 10.87 11.10
CA ASN A 185 4.93 11.43 10.20
C ASN A 185 6.36 11.17 10.69
N ASP A 186 6.62 11.27 11.99
CA ASP A 186 7.93 10.97 12.59
C ASP A 186 8.26 9.48 12.44
N SER A 187 7.29 8.60 12.68
CA SER A 187 7.41 7.15 12.45
C SER A 187 7.68 6.82 10.96
N TYR A 188 7.01 7.51 10.04
CA TYR A 188 7.24 7.37 8.59
C TYR A 188 8.64 7.84 8.19
N ASN A 189 9.07 9.01 8.65
CA ASN A 189 10.38 9.58 8.29
C ASN A 189 11.53 8.73 8.86
N GLY A 190 11.46 8.32 10.13
CA GLY A 190 12.48 7.43 10.72
C GLY A 190 12.57 6.08 9.99
N SER A 191 11.44 5.54 9.51
CA SER A 191 11.44 4.35 8.66
C SER A 191 12.08 4.61 7.29
N LEU A 192 11.86 5.78 6.69
CA LEU A 192 12.45 6.18 5.43
C LEU A 192 13.97 6.37 5.55
N ASP A 193 14.45 7.01 6.61
CA ASP A 193 15.88 7.24 6.85
C ASP A 193 16.64 5.91 6.96
N ILE A 194 16.11 4.97 7.74
CA ILE A 194 16.63 3.60 7.85
C ILE A 194 16.67 2.89 6.48
N LEU A 195 15.60 3.01 5.70
CA LEU A 195 15.51 2.41 4.36
C LEU A 195 16.55 3.00 3.40
N LEU A 196 16.73 4.32 3.41
CA LEU A 196 17.70 5.02 2.57
C LEU A 196 19.14 4.70 2.97
N GLU A 197 19.42 4.58 4.28
CA GLU A 197 20.73 4.14 4.78
C GLU A 197 21.06 2.73 4.27
N LEU A 198 20.13 1.78 4.37
CA LEU A 198 20.33 0.42 3.86
C LEU A 198 20.54 0.37 2.34
N ILE A 199 19.74 1.10 1.56
CA ILE A 199 19.91 1.21 0.09
C ILE A 199 21.28 1.82 -0.26
N SER A 200 21.77 2.79 0.52
CA SER A 200 23.08 3.40 0.26
C SER A 200 24.24 2.42 0.47
N GLN A 201 24.04 1.38 1.29
CA GLN A 201 25.01 0.32 1.55
C GLN A 201 24.90 -0.81 0.50
N ASP A 202 23.68 -1.20 0.12
CA ASP A 202 23.39 -2.28 -0.84
C ASP A 202 22.19 -1.92 -1.74
N PRO A 203 22.42 -1.19 -2.86
CA PRO A 203 21.36 -0.68 -3.72
C PRO A 203 20.77 -1.73 -4.67
N GLU A 204 21.42 -2.89 -4.83
CA GLU A 204 20.88 -3.97 -5.66
C GLU A 204 19.82 -4.76 -4.90
N ARG A 205 20.01 -4.91 -3.58
CA ARG A 205 19.18 -5.75 -2.73
C ARG A 205 17.97 -5.07 -2.12
N TYR A 206 18.07 -3.79 -1.79
CA TYR A 206 16.98 -3.05 -1.16
C TYR A 206 16.23 -2.22 -2.21
N ARG A 207 14.90 -2.35 -2.22
CA ARG A 207 14.04 -1.59 -3.13
C ARG A 207 12.90 -0.93 -2.36
N ILE A 208 12.69 0.36 -2.57
CA ILE A 208 11.60 1.10 -1.94
C ILE A 208 10.66 1.75 -2.93
N ILE A 209 9.40 1.87 -2.49
CA ILE A 209 8.43 2.80 -3.04
C ILE A 209 7.92 3.67 -1.89
N VAL A 210 8.24 4.96 -1.99
CA VAL A 210 7.80 6.00 -1.06
C VAL A 210 6.44 6.48 -1.54
N ALA A 211 5.36 6.02 -0.91
CA ALA A 211 4.01 6.48 -1.24
C ALA A 211 3.76 7.83 -0.56
N THR A 212 3.84 8.90 -1.35
CA THR A 212 3.68 10.29 -0.92
C THR A 212 2.89 11.09 -1.95
N HIS A 213 2.33 12.23 -1.54
CA HIS A 213 1.65 13.19 -2.43
C HIS A 213 2.55 14.36 -2.84
N ASN A 214 3.80 14.38 -2.39
CA ASN A 214 4.79 15.41 -2.72
C ASN A 214 5.68 14.95 -3.89
N GLU A 215 5.84 15.80 -4.90
CA GLU A 215 6.74 15.54 -6.04
C GLU A 215 8.11 16.18 -5.79
N GLU A 216 9.16 15.36 -5.64
CA GLU A 216 10.55 15.82 -5.64
C GLU A 216 11.26 15.41 -6.94
N SER A 217 12.03 16.34 -7.50
CA SER A 217 12.76 16.16 -8.75
C SER A 217 13.96 15.22 -8.57
N GLY A 218 13.86 14.00 -9.11
CA GLY A 218 14.95 13.02 -9.13
C GLY A 218 14.48 11.56 -9.09
N TYR A 219 13.28 11.32 -8.56
CA TYR A 219 12.72 9.98 -8.40
C TYR A 219 11.82 9.55 -9.56
N SER A 220 11.71 8.24 -9.79
CA SER A 220 10.73 7.68 -10.73
C SER A 220 9.34 7.63 -10.11
N VAL A 221 8.46 8.55 -10.51
CA VAL A 221 7.10 8.65 -9.96
C VAL A 221 6.17 7.61 -10.59
N TYR A 222 5.56 6.77 -9.75
CA TYR A 222 4.52 5.83 -10.14
C TYR A 222 3.14 6.33 -9.74
N LYS A 223 2.20 6.37 -10.69
CA LYS A 223 0.80 6.69 -10.40
C LYS A 223 -0.02 5.40 -10.32
N SER A 224 -0.51 5.10 -9.12
CA SER A 224 -1.50 4.04 -8.91
C SER A 224 -2.81 4.37 -9.64
N VAL A 225 -3.28 3.44 -10.47
CA VAL A 225 -4.53 3.53 -11.25
C VAL A 225 -5.40 2.32 -10.87
N PRO A 226 -6.57 2.52 -10.24
CA PRO A 226 -7.44 1.41 -9.89
C PRO A 226 -7.99 0.73 -11.15
N TYR A 227 -8.00 -0.60 -11.15
CA TYR A 227 -8.45 -1.45 -12.25
C TYR A 227 -9.39 -2.55 -11.72
N GLY A 228 -10.59 -2.64 -12.29
CA GLY A 228 -11.65 -3.55 -11.87
C GLY A 228 -13.02 -3.09 -12.38
N SER A 229 -14.10 -3.73 -11.93
CA SER A 229 -15.45 -3.25 -12.20
C SER A 229 -15.76 -1.95 -11.42
N VAL A 230 -16.89 -1.31 -11.71
CA VAL A 230 -17.34 -0.14 -10.93
C VAL A 230 -17.55 -0.52 -9.47
N ASP A 231 -18.14 -1.68 -9.20
CA ASP A 231 -18.44 -2.15 -7.85
C ASP A 231 -17.16 -2.48 -7.08
N ASP A 232 -16.19 -3.17 -7.71
CA ASP A 232 -14.88 -3.48 -7.11
C ASP A 232 -14.05 -2.22 -6.82
N THR A 233 -14.18 -1.17 -7.65
CA THR A 233 -13.42 0.08 -7.50
C THR A 233 -14.05 1.06 -6.52
N LEU A 234 -15.36 0.94 -6.23
CA LEU A 234 -16.11 1.89 -5.41
C LEU A 234 -15.59 2.03 -3.96
N PRO A 235 -15.27 0.95 -3.20
CA PRO A 235 -14.74 1.08 -1.84
C PRO A 235 -13.44 1.88 -1.78
N TYR A 236 -12.54 1.66 -2.75
CA TYR A 236 -11.29 2.41 -2.89
C TYR A 236 -11.54 3.89 -3.20
N LEU A 237 -12.49 4.21 -4.09
CA LEU A 237 -12.85 5.59 -4.41
C LEU A 237 -13.45 6.31 -3.19
N VAL A 238 -14.26 5.64 -2.38
CA VAL A 238 -14.78 6.19 -1.11
C VAL A 238 -13.63 6.50 -0.14
N ARG A 239 -12.65 5.60 0.04
CA ARG A 239 -11.46 5.86 0.88
C ARG A 239 -10.65 7.06 0.37
N ARG A 240 -10.44 7.17 -0.95
CA ARG A 240 -9.76 8.34 -1.54
C ARG A 240 -10.55 9.64 -1.37
N ALA A 241 -11.89 9.60 -1.40
CA ALA A 241 -12.72 10.77 -1.13
C ALA A 241 -12.67 11.19 0.37
N GLN A 242 -12.55 10.22 1.28
CA GLN A 242 -12.39 10.47 2.72
C GLN A 242 -11.01 11.07 3.04
N GLU A 243 -9.91 10.49 2.55
CA GLU A 243 -8.55 11.03 2.72
C GLU A 243 -8.45 12.47 2.18
N ASN A 244 -8.91 12.69 0.95
CA ASN A 244 -8.90 14.02 0.34
C ASN A 244 -9.87 15.00 1.00
N ARG A 245 -10.77 14.57 1.89
CA ARG A 245 -11.65 15.47 2.65
C ARG A 245 -10.85 16.40 3.55
N THR A 246 -9.78 15.91 4.15
CA THR A 246 -8.87 16.71 5.00
C THR A 246 -8.08 17.70 4.16
N VAL A 247 -7.63 17.30 2.96
CA VAL A 247 -7.00 18.21 1.97
C VAL A 247 -7.98 19.31 1.53
N LEU A 248 -9.23 18.96 1.22
CA LEU A 248 -10.29 19.91 0.87
C LEU A 248 -10.66 20.86 2.03
N GLN A 249 -10.54 20.42 3.29
CA GLN A 249 -10.66 21.27 4.47
C GLN A 249 -9.44 22.20 4.64
N GLY A 250 -8.23 21.69 4.37
CA GLY A 250 -7.00 22.47 4.32
C GLY A 250 -7.10 23.62 3.33
N ILE A 251 -7.49 23.35 2.08
CA ILE A 251 -7.70 24.35 1.03
C ILE A 251 -8.75 25.41 1.45
N ARG A 252 -9.82 25.03 2.17
CA ARG A 252 -10.79 26.00 2.71
C ARG A 252 -10.15 26.89 3.78
N LYS A 253 -9.44 26.31 4.74
CA LYS A 253 -8.75 27.01 5.82
C LYS A 253 -7.69 27.98 5.26
N GLU A 254 -6.91 27.54 4.29
CA GLU A 254 -5.89 28.33 3.61
C GLU A 254 -6.51 29.46 2.78
N ARG A 255 -7.59 29.22 2.03
CA ARG A 255 -8.35 30.27 1.34
C ARG A 255 -8.91 31.31 2.30
N ASP A 256 -9.39 30.89 3.46
CA ASP A 256 -9.98 31.79 4.45
C ASP A 256 -8.88 32.57 5.22
N LEU A 257 -7.69 31.99 5.45
CA LEU A 257 -6.50 32.72 5.90
C LEU A 257 -5.99 33.73 4.86
N LEU A 258 -5.93 33.35 3.57
CA LEU A 258 -5.58 34.26 2.47
C LEU A 258 -6.57 35.43 2.38
N ARG A 259 -7.87 35.18 2.58
CA ARG A 259 -8.90 36.24 2.65
C ARG A 259 -8.67 37.18 3.84
N GLN A 260 -8.33 36.64 5.02
CA GLN A 260 -8.01 37.45 6.20
C GLN A 260 -6.77 38.34 5.96
N GLU A 261 -5.71 37.79 5.36
CA GLU A 261 -4.49 38.52 5.02
C GLU A 261 -4.75 39.61 3.96
N LEU A 262 -5.57 39.30 2.93
CA LEU A 262 -5.92 40.25 1.88
C LEU A 262 -6.80 41.39 2.43
N HIS A 263 -7.76 41.08 3.31
CA HIS A 263 -8.55 42.07 4.03
C HIS A 263 -7.68 42.92 4.97
N ARG A 264 -6.70 42.32 5.68
CA ARG A 264 -5.74 43.02 6.53
C ARG A 264 -4.90 44.03 5.73
N ARG A 265 -4.39 43.64 4.56
CA ARG A 265 -3.61 44.52 3.67
C ARG A 265 -4.46 45.67 3.13
N LEU A 266 -5.71 45.42 2.72
CA LEU A 266 -6.63 46.47 2.27
C LEU A 266 -6.94 47.47 3.42
N TRP A 267 -7.21 46.98 4.63
CA TRP A 267 -7.47 47.84 5.79
C TRP A 267 -6.25 48.65 6.25
N GLN A 268 -5.04 48.09 6.14
CA GLN A 268 -3.82 48.84 6.44
C GLN A 268 -3.49 49.88 5.37
N GLY A 269 -3.66 49.55 4.08
CA GLY A 269 -3.51 50.51 2.98
C GLY A 269 -4.47 51.69 3.10
N LEU A 270 -5.73 51.45 3.46
CA LEU A 270 -6.74 52.50 3.71
C LEU A 270 -6.44 53.37 4.94
N ARG A 271 -5.56 52.94 5.85
CA ARG A 271 -5.12 53.70 7.03
C ARG A 271 -3.83 54.50 6.81
N GLN A 272 -3.03 54.19 5.79
CA GLN A 272 -1.83 54.96 5.43
C GLN A 272 -2.07 56.02 4.34
N GLY A 273 -3.30 56.09 3.80
CA GLY A 273 -3.73 57.06 2.78
C GLY A 273 -4.64 58.18 3.29
N ARG A 274 -4.49 58.60 4.55
CA ARG A 274 -5.17 59.77 5.14
C ARG A 274 -4.18 60.61 5.94
#